data_AF-A0A7K1HGA9-F1
#
_entry.id   AF-A0A7K1HGA9-F1
#
_cell.length_a   1.000
_cell.length_b   1.000
_cell.length_c   1.000
_cell.angle_alpha   90.00
_cell.angle_beta   90.00
_cell.angle_gamma   90.00
#
_symmetry.space_group_name_H-M   'P 1'
#
loop_
_entity.id
_entity.type
_entity.pdbx_description
1 polymer ?
#
loop_
_entity_poly.entity_id
_entity_poly.type
_entity_poly.pdbx_seq_one_letter_code
_entity_poly.pdbx_strand_id
1 'polypeptide(L)'
;MKTQVLFQVLLSVCLLIATTCYGQTGYKLEDLKVEKTGYDLQGTLRISQSYDKQTKMLTLKMKNEYKHDIILYQSITPHLFVCDYANQKKNSTNTIPISITGDALVKKKIVKPDSTHVISYNCERRIAGGFDQVSFLSDVSYYLVDEKEEIIAVGCFLIFEEQRFDLY
;
A
#
# COMPACT_ATOMS: atom_id res chain seq x y z
N MET A 1 11.66 -35.82 -35.91
CA MET A 1 10.36 -35.25 -35.45
C MET A 1 10.17 -35.39 -33.93
N LYS A 2 11.14 -34.95 -33.11
CA LYS A 2 11.03 -34.95 -31.63
C LYS A 2 11.64 -33.71 -30.95
N THR A 3 12.33 -32.84 -31.69
CA THR A 3 12.92 -31.59 -31.19
C THR A 3 12.02 -30.37 -31.33
N GLN A 4 11.07 -30.37 -32.27
CA GLN A 4 10.13 -29.24 -32.45
C GLN A 4 9.08 -29.14 -31.34
N VAL A 5 8.67 -30.26 -30.74
CA VAL A 5 7.63 -30.27 -29.70
C VAL A 5 8.18 -29.71 -28.38
N LEU A 6 9.46 -29.95 -28.06
CA LEU A 6 10.09 -29.43 -26.85
C LEU A 6 10.19 -27.89 -26.88
N PHE A 7 10.44 -27.31 -28.06
CA PHE A 7 10.53 -25.86 -28.21
C PHE A 7 9.16 -25.18 -28.06
N GLN A 8 8.07 -25.81 -28.51
CA GLN A 8 6.72 -25.27 -28.32
C GLN A 8 6.25 -25.34 -26.86
N VAL A 9 6.64 -26.38 -26.10
CA VAL A 9 6.31 -26.45 -24.67
C VAL A 9 7.12 -25.42 -23.87
N LEU A 10 8.40 -25.22 -24.18
CA LEU A 10 9.22 -24.22 -23.50
C LEU A 10 8.72 -22.78 -23.78
N LEU A 11 8.34 -22.49 -25.02
CA LEU A 11 7.83 -21.17 -25.41
C LEU A 11 6.45 -20.89 -24.80
N SER A 12 5.60 -21.92 -24.64
CA SER A 12 4.27 -21.80 -24.03
C SER A 12 4.31 -21.51 -22.53
N VAL A 13 5.36 -21.95 -21.82
CA VAL A 13 5.53 -21.65 -20.39
C VAL A 13 6.06 -20.23 -20.18
N CYS A 14 6.82 -19.67 -21.13
CA CYS A 14 7.28 -18.28 -21.07
C CYS A 14 6.16 -17.25 -21.33
N LEU A 15 5.07 -17.64 -22.03
CA LEU A 15 3.94 -16.74 -22.31
C LEU A 15 2.93 -16.60 -21.17
N LEU A 16 3.10 -17.31 -20.05
CA LEU A 16 2.26 -17.19 -18.85
C LEU A 16 2.83 -16.23 -17.79
N ILE A 17 3.76 -15.36 -18.18
CA ILE A 17 4.32 -14.30 -17.33
C ILE A 17 4.02 -12.94 -17.98
N ALA A 18 2.74 -12.55 -18.03
CA ALA A 18 2.36 -11.20 -18.46
C ALA A 18 0.95 -10.80 -17.98
N THR A 19 0.67 -10.81 -16.67
CA THR A 19 -0.41 -9.97 -16.10
C THR A 19 -0.27 -9.60 -14.63
N THR A 20 0.78 -10.01 -13.90
CA THR A 20 1.09 -9.29 -12.66
C THR A 20 1.91 -8.07 -13.04
N CYS A 21 1.22 -6.98 -13.33
CA CYS A 21 1.79 -5.63 -13.34
C CYS A 21 2.33 -5.36 -11.92
N TYR A 22 3.52 -5.86 -11.61
CA TYR A 22 4.35 -5.29 -10.56
C TYR A 22 4.89 -3.98 -11.10
N GLY A 23 4.01 -2.99 -11.18
CA GLY A 23 4.43 -1.60 -11.19
C GLY A 23 5.20 -1.40 -9.90
N GLN A 24 6.53 -1.31 -10.01
CA GLN A 24 7.38 -0.90 -8.92
C GLN A 24 7.03 0.56 -8.64
N THR A 25 6.21 0.78 -7.63
CA THR A 25 5.51 2.05 -7.43
C THR A 25 6.41 3.15 -6.87
N GLY A 26 6.22 4.38 -7.35
CA GLY A 26 6.84 5.62 -6.86
C GLY A 26 6.33 6.09 -5.49
N TYR A 27 6.56 5.30 -4.44
CA TYR A 27 6.39 5.77 -3.07
C TYR A 27 7.66 6.46 -2.61
N LYS A 28 7.53 7.63 -2.00
CA LYS A 28 8.64 8.27 -1.30
C LYS A 28 8.53 7.90 0.17
N LEU A 29 9.42 7.01 0.62
CA LEU A 29 9.73 6.89 2.03
C LEU A 29 10.61 8.08 2.40
N GLU A 30 10.20 8.85 3.40
CA GLU A 30 11.12 9.82 3.99
C GLU A 30 12.12 9.08 4.88
N ASP A 31 13.34 9.65 4.97
CA ASP A 31 14.37 9.10 5.84
C ASP A 31 13.86 9.01 7.28
N LEU A 32 14.17 7.89 7.95
CA LEU A 32 13.84 7.72 9.36
C LEU A 32 14.50 8.81 10.21
N LYS A 33 13.70 9.55 10.96
CA LYS A 33 14.20 10.41 12.03
C LYS A 33 14.45 9.55 13.27
N VAL A 34 15.72 9.33 13.59
CA VAL A 34 16.13 8.54 14.77
C VAL A 34 15.94 9.38 16.03
N GLU A 35 15.16 8.86 16.98
CA GLU A 35 14.90 9.50 18.28
C GLU A 35 15.80 8.90 19.39
N LYS A 36 16.19 7.63 19.25
CA LYS A 36 17.11 6.94 20.19
C LYS A 36 18.16 6.12 19.46
N THR A 37 19.40 6.22 19.92
CA THR A 37 20.54 5.46 19.39
C THR A 37 20.69 4.11 20.09
N GLY A 38 21.48 3.20 19.52
CA GLY A 38 21.73 1.86 20.08
C GLY A 38 20.75 0.77 19.62
N TYR A 39 19.83 1.10 18.72
CA TYR A 39 18.89 0.17 18.10
C TYR A 39 19.31 -0.20 16.67
N ASP A 40 19.04 -1.44 16.27
CA ASP A 40 19.26 -1.91 14.91
C ASP A 40 18.06 -1.57 14.02
N LEU A 41 18.15 -0.44 13.33
CA LEU A 41 17.11 0.05 12.42
C LEU A 41 17.25 -0.51 10.99
N GLN A 42 17.97 -1.63 10.80
CA GLN A 42 18.02 -2.30 9.51
C GLN A 42 16.64 -2.83 9.11
N GLY A 43 16.20 -2.48 7.92
CA GLY A 43 14.91 -2.90 7.36
C GLY A 43 14.25 -1.78 6.57
N THR A 44 13.01 -2.01 6.17
CA THR A 44 12.17 -0.98 5.54
C THR A 44 10.69 -1.30 5.78
N LEU A 45 9.84 -0.28 5.71
CA LEU A 45 8.40 -0.48 5.60
C LEU A 45 8.03 -0.48 4.12
N ARG A 46 7.81 -1.67 3.54
CA ARG A 46 7.38 -1.75 2.14
C ARG A 46 5.89 -1.48 2.01
N ILE A 47 5.57 -0.47 1.24
CA ILE A 47 4.20 -0.11 0.87
C ILE A 47 3.93 -0.63 -0.54
N SER A 48 2.74 -1.17 -0.77
CA SER A 48 2.28 -1.53 -2.12
C SER A 48 0.78 -1.41 -2.24
N GLN A 49 0.32 -1.05 -3.44
CA GLN A 49 -1.09 -0.97 -3.78
C GLN A 49 -1.43 -1.94 -4.90
N SER A 50 -2.66 -2.42 -4.88
CA SER A 50 -3.21 -3.26 -5.94
C SER A 50 -4.70 -3.04 -6.06
N TYR A 51 -5.24 -3.24 -7.27
CA TYR A 51 -6.67 -3.25 -7.52
C TYR A 51 -7.08 -4.54 -8.22
N ASP A 52 -8.09 -5.20 -7.67
CA ASP A 52 -8.72 -6.37 -8.28
C ASP A 52 -9.96 -5.92 -9.07
N LYS A 53 -9.90 -6.05 -10.41
CA LYS A 53 -10.99 -5.66 -11.31
C LYS A 53 -12.23 -6.55 -11.20
N GLN A 54 -12.09 -7.80 -10.76
CA GLN A 54 -13.19 -8.75 -10.62
C GLN A 54 -13.98 -8.47 -9.35
N THR A 55 -13.28 -8.34 -8.21
CA THR A 55 -13.93 -8.08 -6.91
C THR A 55 -14.12 -6.59 -6.62
N LYS A 56 -13.58 -5.71 -7.47
CA LYS A 56 -13.56 -4.25 -7.30
C LYS A 56 -12.94 -3.83 -5.97
N MET A 57 -11.88 -4.51 -5.55
CA MET A 57 -11.21 -4.27 -4.27
C MET A 57 -9.91 -3.53 -4.50
N LEU A 58 -9.79 -2.33 -3.92
CA LEU A 58 -8.52 -1.61 -3.81
C LEU A 58 -7.84 -2.02 -2.50
N THR A 59 -6.56 -2.35 -2.54
CA THR A 59 -5.81 -2.88 -1.39
C THR A 59 -4.48 -2.17 -1.21
N LEU A 60 -4.20 -1.75 0.02
CA LEU A 60 -2.93 -1.20 0.49
C LEU A 60 -2.28 -2.21 1.42
N LYS A 61 -1.05 -2.63 1.12
CA LYS A 61 -0.27 -3.55 1.94
C LYS A 61 0.95 -2.83 2.51
N MET A 62 1.19 -3.04 3.80
CA MET A 62 2.32 -2.49 4.54
C MET A 62 3.08 -3.66 5.16
N LYS A 63 4.22 -4.02 4.57
CA LYS A 63 5.09 -5.10 5.05
C LYS A 63 6.18 -4.49 5.91
N ASN A 64 6.20 -4.87 7.19
CA ASN A 64 7.28 -4.51 8.10
C ASN A 64 8.46 -5.46 7.88
N GLU A 65 9.58 -4.93 7.39
CA GLU A 65 10.86 -5.66 7.27
C GLU A 65 11.89 -5.22 8.32
N TYR A 66 11.50 -4.35 9.26
CA TYR A 66 12.33 -4.03 10.43
C TYR A 66 12.24 -5.13 11.48
N LYS A 67 13.26 -5.20 12.32
CA LYS A 67 13.29 -6.07 13.52
C LYS A 67 12.45 -5.54 14.68
N HIS A 68 11.87 -4.35 14.53
CA HIS A 68 11.10 -3.66 15.54
C HIS A 68 9.61 -3.61 15.19
N ASP A 69 8.77 -3.53 16.22
CA ASP A 69 7.36 -3.25 16.05
C ASP A 69 7.18 -1.86 15.43
N ILE A 70 6.24 -1.76 14.49
CA ILE A 70 5.73 -0.48 14.00
C ILE A 70 4.39 -0.20 14.64
N ILE A 71 4.21 1.01 15.15
CA ILE A 71 2.91 1.54 15.54
C ILE A 71 2.39 2.51 14.48
N LEU A 72 1.13 2.32 14.08
CA LEU A 72 0.33 3.24 13.30
C LEU A 72 -0.78 3.79 14.19
N TYR A 73 -0.86 5.12 14.30
CA TYR A 73 -1.92 5.78 15.07
C TYR A 73 -3.01 6.30 14.14
N GLN A 74 -4.26 6.02 14.49
CA GLN A 74 -5.39 6.68 13.86
C GLN A 74 -5.52 8.10 14.43
N SER A 75 -5.24 9.09 13.58
CA SER A 75 -5.43 10.50 13.92
C SER A 75 -6.91 10.90 13.76
N ILE A 76 -7.31 11.95 14.48
CA ILE A 76 -8.60 12.61 14.31
C ILE A 76 -8.65 13.27 12.93
N THR A 77 -7.54 13.86 12.50
CA THR A 77 -7.33 14.34 11.13
C THR A 77 -6.95 13.14 10.27
N PRO A 78 -7.73 12.79 9.23
CA PRO A 78 -7.37 11.67 8.37
C PRO A 78 -6.09 11.97 7.58
N HIS A 79 -5.22 10.95 7.44
CA HIS A 79 -3.97 11.00 6.68
C HIS A 79 -3.90 9.91 5.60
N LEU A 80 -4.96 9.11 5.47
CA LEU A 80 -5.09 8.07 4.45
C LEU A 80 -6.45 8.23 3.79
N PHE A 81 -6.43 8.29 2.46
CA PHE A 81 -7.60 8.53 1.66
C PHE A 81 -7.67 7.59 0.47
N VAL A 82 -8.89 7.34 0.01
CA VAL A 82 -9.18 6.81 -1.32
C VAL A 82 -9.57 7.98 -2.22
N CYS A 83 -8.95 8.07 -3.38
CA CYS A 83 -9.20 9.12 -4.36
C CYS A 83 -9.84 8.52 -5.61
N ASP A 84 -10.94 9.13 -6.04
CA ASP A 84 -11.63 8.77 -7.28
C ASP A 84 -11.41 9.84 -8.34
N TYR A 85 -11.18 9.42 -9.59
CA TYR A 85 -10.94 10.31 -10.73
C TYR A 85 -12.02 10.08 -11.78
N ALA A 86 -12.45 11.16 -12.42
CA ALA A 86 -13.41 11.13 -13.52
C ALA A 86 -12.75 11.66 -14.79
N ASN A 87 -13.02 11.03 -15.93
CA ASN A 87 -12.54 11.44 -17.26
C ASN A 87 -11.03 11.70 -17.29
N GLN A 88 -10.24 10.85 -16.61
CA GLN A 88 -8.79 10.97 -16.50
C GLN A 88 -8.30 12.35 -16.04
N LYS A 89 -9.11 13.07 -15.25
CA LYS A 89 -8.72 14.37 -14.70
C LYS A 89 -7.42 14.27 -13.89
N LYS A 90 -6.62 15.34 -13.95
CA LYS A 90 -5.37 15.43 -13.19
C LYS A 90 -5.59 15.40 -11.69
N ASN A 91 -6.66 15.99 -11.17
CA ASN A 91 -6.93 16.01 -9.73
C ASN A 91 -8.07 15.04 -9.39
N SER A 92 -8.05 14.52 -8.17
CA SER A 92 -9.17 13.72 -7.66
C SER A 92 -10.46 14.53 -7.71
N THR A 93 -11.54 13.87 -8.10
CA THR A 93 -12.88 14.46 -8.06
C THR A 93 -13.55 14.23 -6.71
N ASN A 94 -13.16 13.16 -6.01
CA ASN A 94 -13.57 12.89 -4.64
C ASN A 94 -12.41 12.30 -3.84
N THR A 95 -12.40 12.57 -2.53
CA THR A 95 -11.40 12.07 -1.59
C THR A 95 -12.11 11.58 -0.34
N ILE A 96 -12.00 10.29 -0.05
CA ILE A 96 -12.74 9.62 1.02
C ILE A 96 -11.74 9.22 2.11
N PRO A 97 -11.88 9.74 3.35
CA PRO A 97 -10.99 9.38 4.44
C PRO A 97 -11.24 7.92 4.85
N ILE A 98 -10.15 7.20 5.11
CA ILE A 98 -10.19 5.82 5.59
C ILE A 98 -9.26 5.63 6.78
N SER A 99 -9.52 4.57 7.55
CA SER A 99 -8.71 4.27 8.73
C SER A 99 -7.37 3.64 8.33
N ILE A 100 -6.27 4.17 8.88
CA ILE A 100 -4.94 3.58 8.73
C ILE A 100 -4.81 2.24 9.46
N THR A 101 -5.62 2.02 10.49
CA THR A 101 -5.64 0.75 11.23
C THR A 101 -6.53 -0.29 10.56
N GLY A 102 -7.27 0.09 9.51
CA GLY A 102 -8.28 -0.74 8.83
C GLY A 102 -9.65 -0.73 9.52
N ASP A 103 -9.75 -0.16 10.72
CA ASP A 103 -10.99 -0.02 11.49
C ASP A 103 -11.05 1.39 12.10
N ALA A 104 -12.13 2.13 11.85
CA ALA A 104 -12.28 3.51 12.32
C ALA A 104 -12.35 3.62 13.86
N LEU A 105 -12.70 2.54 14.57
CA LEU A 105 -12.77 2.52 16.03
C LEU A 105 -11.41 2.21 16.69
N VAL A 106 -10.46 1.65 15.93
CA VAL A 106 -9.15 1.26 16.44
C VAL A 106 -8.18 2.42 16.33
N LYS A 107 -7.76 2.95 17.49
CA LYS A 107 -6.85 4.10 17.58
C LYS A 107 -5.37 3.77 17.31
N LYS A 108 -5.00 2.50 17.46
CA LYS A 108 -3.61 2.04 17.41
C LYS A 108 -3.53 0.69 16.71
N LYS A 109 -2.66 0.56 15.71
CA LYS A 109 -2.31 -0.72 15.07
C LYS A 109 -0.83 -1.00 15.26
N ILE A 110 -0.52 -2.18 15.77
CA ILE A 110 0.85 -2.69 15.85
C ILE A 110 1.08 -3.62 14.65
N VAL A 111 2.16 -3.39 13.91
CA VAL A 111 2.64 -4.24 12.81
C VAL A 111 3.94 -4.87 13.27
N LYS A 112 3.87 -6.16 13.65
CA LYS A 112 5.02 -6.92 14.14
C LYS A 112 6.11 -7.07 13.07
N PRO A 113 7.38 -7.32 13.45
CA PRO A 113 8.43 -7.73 12.54
C PRO A 113 7.96 -8.84 11.60
N ASP A 114 8.37 -8.75 10.34
CA ASP A 114 8.02 -9.70 9.28
C ASP A 114 6.51 -9.93 9.07
N SER A 115 5.65 -9.03 9.57
CA SER A 115 4.21 -9.10 9.35
C SER A 115 3.73 -8.10 8.30
N THR A 116 2.52 -8.32 7.79
CA THR A 116 1.88 -7.44 6.82
C THR A 116 0.57 -6.93 7.38
N HIS A 117 0.41 -5.61 7.40
CA HIS A 117 -0.88 -4.96 7.61
C HIS A 117 -1.54 -4.70 6.26
N VAL A 118 -2.83 -4.99 6.16
CA VAL A 118 -3.59 -4.89 4.90
C VAL A 118 -4.84 -4.06 5.15
N ILE A 119 -5.04 -3.05 4.31
CA ILE A 119 -6.23 -2.21 4.30
C ILE A 119 -6.88 -2.39 2.94
N SER A 120 -8.18 -2.66 2.94
CA SER A 120 -8.93 -2.90 1.71
C SER A 120 -10.16 -2.02 1.64
N TYR A 121 -10.47 -1.54 0.45
CA TYR A 121 -11.61 -0.69 0.16
C TYR A 121 -12.44 -1.31 -0.98
N ASN A 122 -13.73 -1.52 -0.71
CA ASN A 122 -14.67 -2.01 -1.72
C ASN A 122 -15.17 -0.83 -2.56
N CYS A 123 -14.72 -0.79 -3.81
CA CYS A 123 -15.05 0.25 -4.77
C CYS A 123 -16.47 0.09 -5.37
N GLU A 124 -16.96 -1.15 -5.53
CA GLU A 124 -18.24 -1.45 -6.19
C GLU A 124 -19.42 -0.74 -5.52
N ARG A 125 -19.43 -0.70 -4.18
CA ARG A 125 -20.56 -0.14 -3.41
C ARG A 125 -20.42 1.33 -3.07
N ARG A 126 -19.26 1.94 -3.34
CA ARG A 126 -18.89 3.24 -2.75
C ARG A 126 -18.38 4.27 -3.74
N ILE A 127 -17.91 3.86 -4.91
CA ILE A 127 -17.53 4.78 -5.99
C ILE A 127 -18.79 5.12 -6.79
N ALA A 128 -19.14 6.41 -6.86
CA ALA A 128 -20.32 6.85 -7.61
C ALA A 128 -20.16 6.60 -9.12
N GLY A 129 -21.28 6.46 -9.84
CA GLY A 129 -21.23 6.39 -11.31
C GLY A 129 -20.56 7.64 -11.90
N GLY A 130 -19.63 7.45 -12.83
CA GLY A 130 -18.91 8.54 -13.52
C GLY A 130 -17.41 8.64 -13.22
N PHE A 131 -16.87 7.78 -12.35
CA PHE A 131 -15.43 7.66 -12.11
C PHE A 131 -14.82 6.53 -12.95
N ASP A 132 -13.58 6.73 -13.42
CA ASP A 132 -12.83 5.79 -14.26
C ASP A 132 -11.59 5.22 -13.59
N GLN A 133 -11.00 5.93 -12.62
CA GLN A 133 -9.81 5.48 -11.90
C GLN A 133 -9.92 5.67 -10.38
N VAL A 134 -9.15 4.86 -9.64
CA VAL A 134 -9.03 4.94 -8.18
C VAL A 134 -7.58 4.80 -7.72
N SER A 135 -7.22 5.42 -6.60
CA SER A 135 -5.92 5.25 -5.93
C SER A 135 -6.04 5.45 -4.41
N PHE A 136 -5.01 5.06 -3.65
CA PHE A 136 -4.79 5.64 -2.33
C PHE A 136 -3.96 6.92 -2.43
N LEU A 137 -4.18 7.81 -1.47
CA LEU A 137 -3.36 8.98 -1.17
C LEU A 137 -3.01 8.94 0.32
N SER A 138 -1.75 9.19 0.68
CA SER A 138 -1.35 9.18 2.10
C SER A 138 -0.20 10.11 2.44
N ASP A 139 -0.24 10.62 3.67
CA ASP A 139 0.83 11.31 4.39
C ASP A 139 0.98 10.75 5.81
N VAL A 140 1.18 9.43 5.92
CA VAL A 140 1.08 8.71 7.19
C VAL A 140 2.44 8.55 7.84
N SER A 141 2.53 9.02 9.09
CA SER A 141 3.64 8.71 9.98
C SER A 141 3.52 7.32 10.59
N TYR A 142 4.65 6.65 10.76
CA TYR A 142 4.79 5.38 11.46
C TYR A 142 5.93 5.45 12.47
N TYR A 143 5.79 4.70 13.56
CA TYR A 143 6.69 4.78 14.70
C TYR A 143 7.32 3.42 14.94
N LEU A 144 8.64 3.34 14.83
CA LEU A 144 9.40 2.20 15.32
C LEU A 144 9.49 2.33 16.84
N VAL A 145 9.26 1.23 17.55
CA VAL A 145 9.28 1.21 19.02
C VAL A 145 10.12 0.06 19.59
N ASP A 146 10.58 0.25 20.82
CA ASP A 146 11.19 -0.82 21.61
C ASP A 146 10.13 -1.70 22.32
N GLU A 147 10.59 -2.65 23.13
CA GLU A 147 9.74 -3.60 23.86
C GLU A 147 8.79 -2.94 24.88
N LYS A 148 9.07 -1.70 25.29
CA LYS A 148 8.22 -0.91 26.19
C LYS A 148 7.29 0.04 25.42
N GLU A 149 7.21 -0.12 24.11
CA GLU A 149 6.53 0.78 23.16
C GLU A 149 7.09 2.22 23.17
N GLU A 150 8.33 2.43 23.62
CA GLU A 150 8.96 3.76 23.53
C GLU A 150 9.46 4.00 22.10
N ILE A 151 9.24 5.20 21.57
CA ILE A 151 9.62 5.56 20.19
C ILE A 151 11.14 5.57 20.06
N ILE A 152 11.65 4.81 19.08
CA ILE A 152 13.09 4.77 18.72
C ILE A 152 13.38 5.51 17.42
N ALA A 153 12.43 5.52 16.48
CA ALA A 153 12.51 6.29 15.24
C ALA A 153 11.12 6.56 14.68
N VAL A 154 11.03 7.65 13.92
CA VAL A 154 9.80 8.07 13.23
C VAL A 154 10.07 8.05 11.73
N GLY A 155 9.17 7.43 10.97
CA GLY A 155 9.17 7.50 9.51
C GLY A 155 7.85 8.04 9.00
N CYS A 156 7.85 8.42 7.72
CA CYS A 156 6.65 8.78 6.98
C CYS A 156 6.65 8.01 5.66
N PHE A 157 5.48 7.51 5.25
CA PHE A 157 5.30 7.01 3.89
C PHE A 157 4.30 7.91 3.15
N LEU A 158 4.79 8.45 2.03
CA LEU A 158 4.02 9.31 1.17
C LEU A 158 3.59 8.53 -0.06
N ILE A 159 2.28 8.42 -0.23
CA ILE A 159 1.68 7.96 -1.48
C ILE A 159 1.24 9.23 -2.20
N PHE A 160 2.08 9.72 -3.10
CA PHE A 160 1.69 10.71 -4.11
C PHE A 160 1.10 9.98 -5.32
N GLU A 161 0.18 10.63 -6.02
CA GLU A 161 -0.74 10.07 -7.03
C GLU A 161 -0.09 9.45 -8.30
N GLU A 162 0.88 8.55 -8.18
CA GLU A 162 1.56 7.93 -9.33
C GLU A 162 0.99 6.56 -9.71
N GLN A 163 0.23 5.90 -8.82
CA GLN A 163 -0.43 4.63 -9.13
C GLN A 163 -1.94 4.76 -9.02
N ARG A 164 -2.57 4.97 -10.18
CA ARG A 164 -4.01 4.91 -10.37
C ARG A 164 -4.37 3.60 -11.02
N PHE A 165 -5.54 3.07 -10.67
CA PHE A 165 -6.06 1.83 -11.20
C PHE A 165 -7.36 2.10 -11.96
N ASP A 166 -7.41 1.66 -13.21
CA ASP A 166 -8.64 1.72 -14.00
C ASP A 166 -9.69 0.76 -13.43
N LEU A 167 -10.92 1.27 -13.24
CA LEU A 167 -12.01 0.53 -12.64
C LEU A 167 -12.62 -0.53 -13.57
N TYR A 168 -12.48 -0.35 -14.89
CA TYR A 168 -13.06 -1.20 -15.94
C TYR A 168 -11.98 -1.83 -16.83
#